data_AF-A0A176S3P5-F1
#
_entry.id   AF-A0A176S3P5-F1
#
_cell.length_a   1.000
_cell.length_b   1.000
_cell.length_c   1.000
_cell.angle_alpha   90.00
_cell.angle_beta   90.00
_cell.angle_gamma   90.00
#
_symmetry.space_group_name_H-M   'P 1'
#
loop_
_entity.id
_entity.type
_entity.pdbx_description
1 polymer ?
#
loop_
_entity_poly.entity_id
_entity_poly.type
_entity_poly.pdbx_seq_one_letter_code
_entity_poly.pdbx_strand_id
1 'polypeptide(L)'
;MKQRANDYIKKFGQYTISTITVMEVIKGFHKVQREEHIKQFLSAISNAEILTLNMENAELAGRIYADLERAGQPIGRADPMIAAIALENDLVLTTGNLRHYQRIQGIKNHLCHTIFMAPPKTKMGSHKKRLGFTCEQA
;
A
#
# COMPACT_ATOMS: atom_id res chain seq x y z
N MET A 1 -2.60 -3.37 -14.04
CA MET A 1 -2.32 -4.03 -12.74
C MET A 1 -1.38 -5.23 -12.91
N LYS A 2 -1.76 -6.28 -13.66
CA LYS A 2 -0.93 -7.50 -13.83
C LYS A 2 0.52 -7.24 -14.28
N GLN A 3 0.73 -6.38 -15.27
CA GLN A 3 2.08 -6.08 -15.80
C GLN A 3 3.00 -5.47 -14.73
N ARG A 4 2.55 -4.40 -14.07
CA ARG A 4 3.32 -3.69 -13.02
C ARG A 4 3.65 -4.60 -11.82
N ALA A 5 2.73 -5.49 -11.46
CA ALA A 5 2.93 -6.48 -10.41
C ALA A 5 4.02 -7.51 -10.79
N ASN A 6 4.01 -7.99 -12.04
CA ASN A 6 5.04 -8.90 -12.53
C ASN A 6 6.42 -8.25 -12.61
N ASP A 7 6.49 -7.00 -13.07
CA ASP A 7 7.74 -6.25 -13.14
C ASP A 7 8.33 -6.01 -11.74
N TYR A 8 7.47 -5.82 -10.75
CA TYR A 8 7.89 -5.72 -9.34
C TYR A 8 8.48 -7.03 -8.80
N ILE A 9 7.81 -8.18 -9.00
CA ILE A 9 8.37 -9.49 -8.58
C ILE A 9 9.71 -9.72 -9.27
N LYS A 10 9.84 -9.45 -10.57
CA LYS A 10 11.11 -9.62 -11.29
C LYS A 10 12.25 -8.83 -10.66
N LYS A 11 11.95 -7.64 -10.13
CA LYS A 11 12.95 -6.76 -9.52
C LYS A 11 13.29 -7.12 -8.08
N PHE A 12 12.31 -7.55 -7.28
CA PHE A 12 12.48 -7.68 -5.84
C PHE A 12 12.38 -9.12 -5.31
N GLY A 13 11.78 -10.03 -6.07
CA GLY A 13 11.71 -11.47 -5.81
C GLY A 13 10.43 -11.92 -5.09
N GLN A 14 9.71 -11.01 -4.43
CA GLN A 14 8.47 -11.31 -3.73
C GLN A 14 7.54 -10.09 -3.71
N TYR A 15 6.25 -10.32 -3.49
CA TYR A 15 5.28 -9.27 -3.24
C TYR A 15 5.40 -8.70 -1.83
N THR A 16 5.07 -7.42 -1.67
CA THR A 16 4.85 -6.78 -0.36
C THR A 16 3.42 -6.26 -0.35
N ILE A 17 2.58 -6.72 0.58
CA ILE A 17 1.14 -6.43 0.62
C ILE A 17 0.67 -6.21 2.06
N SER A 18 -0.26 -5.27 2.28
CA SER A 18 -0.83 -5.06 3.61
C SER A 18 -1.98 -6.03 3.90
N THR A 19 -2.22 -6.35 5.17
CA THR A 19 -3.40 -7.11 5.60
C THR A 19 -4.71 -6.43 5.21
N ILE A 20 -4.72 -5.09 5.10
CA ILE A 20 -5.88 -4.32 4.66
C ILE A 20 -6.20 -4.59 3.19
N THR A 21 -5.17 -4.62 2.32
CA THR A 21 -5.36 -4.98 0.91
C THR A 21 -5.81 -6.43 0.76
N VAL A 22 -5.26 -7.35 1.56
CA VAL A 22 -5.72 -8.76 1.59
C VAL A 22 -7.20 -8.83 1.94
N MET A 23 -7.64 -8.11 2.98
CA MET A 23 -9.05 -8.01 3.37
C MET A 23 -9.94 -7.50 2.22
N GLU A 24 -9.52 -6.43 1.52
CA GLU A 24 -10.30 -5.87 0.40
C GLU A 24 -10.46 -6.85 -0.77
N VAL A 25 -9.39 -7.58 -1.11
CA VAL A 25 -9.42 -8.58 -2.19
C VAL A 25 -10.33 -9.75 -1.82
N ILE A 26 -10.19 -10.30 -0.60
CA ILE A 26 -11.03 -11.41 -0.12
C ILE A 26 -12.50 -10.97 -0.07
N LYS A 27 -12.81 -9.80 0.50
CA LYS A 27 -14.16 -9.23 0.50
C LYS A 27 -14.72 -9.14 -0.93
N GLY A 28 -13.90 -8.68 -1.87
CA GLY A 28 -14.29 -8.55 -3.28
C GLY A 28 -14.72 -9.89 -3.89
N PHE A 29 -13.91 -10.94 -3.72
CA PHE A 29 -14.24 -12.28 -4.22
C PHE A 29 -15.42 -12.91 -3.48
N HIS A 30 -15.48 -12.77 -2.15
CA HIS A 30 -16.56 -13.33 -1.34
C HIS A 30 -17.91 -12.69 -1.70
N LYS A 31 -17.94 -11.37 -1.93
CA LYS A 31 -19.16 -10.65 -2.36
C LYS A 31 -19.76 -11.21 -3.65
N VAL A 32 -18.92 -11.70 -4.57
CA VAL A 32 -19.36 -12.30 -5.85
C VAL A 32 -19.36 -13.83 -5.81
N GLN A 33 -19.26 -14.44 -4.63
CA GLN A 33 -19.30 -15.89 -4.38
C GLN A 33 -18.25 -16.69 -5.16
N ARG A 34 -17.02 -16.17 -5.28
CA ARG A 34 -15.89 -16.81 -5.98
C ARG A 34 -14.83 -17.34 -5.00
N GLU A 35 -15.19 -18.36 -4.22
CA GLU A 35 -14.32 -18.96 -3.20
C GLU A 35 -13.06 -19.60 -3.79
N GLU A 36 -13.13 -20.13 -5.01
CA GLU A 36 -11.98 -20.66 -5.75
C GLU A 36 -10.90 -19.59 -6.00
N HIS A 37 -11.31 -18.34 -6.28
CA HIS A 37 -10.37 -17.25 -6.48
C HIS A 37 -9.73 -16.77 -5.17
N ILE A 38 -10.42 -16.90 -4.03
CA ILE A 38 -9.82 -16.63 -2.72
C ILE A 38 -8.66 -17.61 -2.48
N LYS A 39 -8.89 -18.91 -2.72
CA LYS A 39 -7.84 -19.94 -2.57
C LYS A 39 -6.66 -19.68 -3.52
N GLN A 40 -6.92 -19.34 -4.78
CA GLN A 40 -5.88 -19.00 -5.75
C GLN A 40 -5.08 -17.76 -5.33
N PHE A 41 -5.76 -16.72 -4.83
CA PHE A 41 -5.11 -15.51 -4.35
C PHE A 41 -4.22 -15.78 -3.14
N LEU A 42 -4.71 -16.50 -2.12
CA LEU A 42 -3.94 -16.87 -0.94
C LEU A 42 -2.70 -17.70 -1.29
N SER A 43 -2.85 -18.65 -2.22
CA SER A 43 -1.71 -19.41 -2.75
C SER A 43 -0.69 -18.51 -3.45
N ALA A 44 -1.15 -17.56 -4.27
CA ALA A 44 -0.29 -16.63 -5.00
C ALA A 44 0.50 -15.67 -4.09
N ILE A 45 -0.01 -15.35 -2.90
CA ILE A 45 0.67 -14.49 -1.92
C ILE A 45 1.37 -15.27 -0.80
N SER A 46 1.44 -16.61 -0.88
CA SER A 46 2.06 -17.45 0.15
C SER A 46 3.51 -17.08 0.50
N ASN A 47 4.25 -16.56 -0.49
CA ASN A 47 5.63 -16.08 -0.34
C ASN A 47 5.74 -14.56 -0.26
N ALA A 48 4.61 -13.84 -0.11
CA ALA A 48 4.62 -12.39 0.00
C ALA A 48 5.00 -11.94 1.42
N GLU A 49 5.68 -10.81 1.52
CA GLU A 49 5.79 -10.08 2.77
C GLU A 49 4.45 -9.42 3.11
N ILE A 50 3.87 -9.82 4.25
CA ILE A 50 2.61 -9.28 4.74
C ILE A 50 2.88 -8.20 5.78
N LEU A 51 2.44 -6.98 5.51
CA LEU A 51 2.52 -5.85 6.44
C LEU A 51 1.23 -5.76 7.25
N THR A 52 1.35 -5.90 8.57
CA THR A 52 0.21 -5.86 9.49
C THR A 52 -0.10 -4.44 9.96
N LEU A 53 -1.36 -4.19 10.31
CA LEU A 53 -1.74 -2.99 11.03
C LEU A 53 -1.44 -3.21 12.53
N ASN A 54 -0.48 -2.47 13.08
CA ASN A 54 -0.18 -2.40 14.50
C ASN A 54 -0.86 -1.18 15.15
N MET A 55 -0.59 -0.95 16.44
CA MET A 55 -1.19 0.16 17.19
C MET A 55 -0.70 1.51 16.71
N GLU A 56 0.58 1.63 16.40
CA GLU A 56 1.23 2.84 15.90
C GLU A 56 0.61 3.27 14.56
N ASN A 57 0.43 2.32 13.65
CA ASN A 57 -0.20 2.56 12.34
C ASN A 57 -1.68 2.86 12.46
N ALA A 58 -2.38 2.23 13.42
CA ALA A 58 -3.78 2.54 13.69
C ALA A 58 -3.96 3.98 14.21
N GLU A 59 -3.09 4.43 15.12
CA GLU A 59 -3.09 5.81 15.62
C GLU A 59 -2.84 6.81 14.48
N LEU A 60 -1.78 6.59 13.69
CA LEU A 60 -1.44 7.44 12.55
C LEU A 60 -2.57 7.47 11.50
N ALA A 61 -3.17 6.32 11.19
CA ALA A 61 -4.30 6.23 10.27
C ALA A 61 -5.49 7.06 10.75
N GLY A 62 -5.79 7.03 12.06
CA GLY A 62 -6.86 7.84 12.67
C GLY A 62 -6.60 9.34 12.52
N ARG A 63 -5.36 9.78 12.73
CA ARG A 63 -4.95 11.18 12.56
C ARG A 63 -5.08 11.62 11.09
N ILE A 64 -4.55 10.83 10.15
CA ILE A 64 -4.67 11.09 8.71
C ILE A 64 -6.15 11.22 8.30
N TYR A 65 -6.99 10.31 8.78
CA TYR A 65 -8.41 10.29 8.44
C TYR A 65 -9.13 11.53 8.97
N ALA A 66 -8.91 11.90 10.24
CA ALA A 66 -9.51 13.09 10.84
C ALA A 66 -9.07 14.39 10.14
N ASP A 67 -7.81 14.48 9.71
CA ASP A 67 -7.30 15.64 8.99
C ASP A 67 -7.94 15.77 7.59
N LEU A 68 -8.15 14.65 6.89
CA LEU A 68 -8.84 14.64 5.59
C LEU A 68 -10.33 15.01 5.71
N GLU A 69 -11.01 14.52 6.75
CA GLU A 69 -12.39 14.90 7.03
C GLU A 69 -12.50 16.40 7.31
N ARG A 70 -11.60 16.94 8.15
CA ARG A 70 -11.54 18.38 8.45
C ARG A 70 -11.25 19.23 7.21
N ALA A 71 -10.45 18.71 6.29
CA ALA A 71 -10.14 19.37 5.02
C ALA A 71 -11.25 19.24 3.96
N GLY A 72 -12.37 18.55 4.25
CA GLY A 72 -13.46 18.32 3.30
C GLY A 72 -13.08 17.36 2.16
N GLN A 73 -12.06 16.51 2.38
CA GLN A 73 -11.53 15.57 1.39
C GLN A 73 -11.55 14.11 1.88
N PRO A 74 -12.69 13.59 2.35
CA PRO A 74 -12.76 12.22 2.86
C PRO A 74 -12.33 11.21 1.78
N ILE A 75 -11.66 10.16 2.22
CA ILE A 75 -11.24 9.01 1.40
C ILE A 75 -11.78 7.72 2.02
N GLY A 76 -11.57 6.58 1.36
CA GLY A 76 -12.04 5.30 1.89
C GLY A 76 -11.34 4.95 3.20
N ARG A 77 -12.04 4.30 4.15
CA ARG A 77 -11.49 3.95 5.48
C ARG A 77 -10.22 3.08 5.44
N ALA A 78 -10.04 2.30 4.37
CA ALA A 78 -8.85 1.48 4.17
C ALA A 78 -7.62 2.32 3.76
N ASP A 79 -7.82 3.43 3.05
CA ASP A 79 -6.73 4.22 2.48
C ASP A 79 -5.80 4.84 3.56
N PRO A 80 -6.30 5.45 4.66
CA PRO A 80 -5.44 5.92 5.75
C PRO A 80 -4.67 4.80 6.43
N MET A 81 -5.26 3.61 6.57
CA MET A 81 -4.59 2.46 7.20
C MET A 81 -3.42 1.99 6.33
N ILE A 82 -3.65 1.86 5.02
CA ILE A 82 -2.62 1.49 4.06
C ILE A 82 -1.52 2.56 4.00
N ALA A 83 -1.89 3.84 4.04
CA ALA A 83 -0.94 4.94 4.07
C ALA A 83 -0.11 4.98 5.35
N ALA A 84 -0.71 4.73 6.51
CA ALA A 84 0.00 4.68 7.78
C ALA A 84 1.01 3.52 7.83
N ILE A 85 0.61 2.33 7.37
CA ILE A 85 1.51 1.18 7.24
C ILE A 85 2.69 1.51 6.31
N ALA A 86 2.42 2.18 5.19
CA ALA A 86 3.47 2.58 4.27
C ALA A 86 4.44 3.60 4.89
N LEU A 87 3.90 4.62 5.56
CA LEU A 87 4.68 5.68 6.22
C LEU A 87 5.60 5.15 7.32
N GLU A 88 5.11 4.28 8.21
CA GLU A 88 5.91 3.72 9.30
C GLU A 88 7.06 2.85 8.79
N ASN A 89 6.84 2.16 7.67
CA ASN A 89 7.82 1.22 7.14
C ASN A 89 8.79 1.87 6.13
N ASP A 90 8.73 3.20 5.96
CA ASP A 90 9.42 3.95 4.90
C ASP A 90 9.16 3.35 3.50
N LEU A 91 7.99 2.74 3.35
CA LEU A 91 7.60 2.03 2.14
C LEU A 91 6.82 2.94 1.24
N VAL A 92 6.98 2.65 -0.03
CA VAL A 92 6.29 3.36 -1.08
C VAL A 92 5.02 2.60 -1.48
N LEU A 93 3.90 3.31 -1.58
CA LEU A 93 2.60 2.71 -1.83
C LEU A 93 2.29 2.65 -3.33
N THR A 94 1.94 1.47 -3.84
CA THR A 94 1.32 1.33 -5.16
C THR A 94 -0.19 1.18 -4.99
N THR A 95 -0.92 2.22 -5.39
CA THR A 95 -2.39 2.22 -5.37
C THR A 95 -2.93 2.41 -6.79
N GLY A 96 -4.08 1.81 -7.07
CA GLY A 96 -4.87 2.08 -8.28
C GLY A 96 -5.59 3.42 -8.24
N ASN A 97 -5.62 4.09 -7.09
CA ASN A 97 -6.34 5.35 -6.88
C ASN A 97 -5.39 6.49 -6.49
N LEU A 98 -4.67 7.00 -7.50
CA LEU A 98 -3.70 8.09 -7.36
C LEU A 98 -4.31 9.35 -6.73
N ARG A 99 -5.60 9.61 -6.96
CA ARG A 99 -6.32 10.77 -6.42
C ARG A 99 -6.44 10.71 -4.89
N HIS A 100 -6.72 9.54 -4.32
CA HIS A 100 -6.80 9.40 -2.86
C HIS A 100 -5.44 9.61 -2.20
N TYR A 101 -4.38 9.08 -2.82
CA TYR A 101 -3.02 9.25 -2.33
C TYR A 101 -2.54 10.71 -2.40
N GLN A 102 -2.84 11.42 -3.49
CA GLN A 102 -2.52 12.85 -3.63
C GLN A 102 -3.17 13.71 -2.53
N ARG A 103 -4.38 13.35 -2.07
CA ARG A 103 -5.03 14.05 -0.95
C ARG A 103 -4.27 13.86 0.36
N ILE A 104 -3.74 12.66 0.60
CA ILE A 104 -2.91 12.37 1.78
C ILE A 104 -1.61 13.20 1.74
N GLN A 105 -0.95 13.30 0.57
CA GLN A 105 0.25 14.14 0.38
C GLN A 105 -0.03 15.64 0.58
N GLY A 106 -1.21 16.09 0.18
CA GLY A 106 -1.62 17.49 0.24
C GLY A 106 -1.79 17.99 1.68
N ILE A 107 -1.91 17.09 2.66
CA ILE A 107 -1.89 17.44 4.07
C ILE A 107 -0.43 17.61 4.47
N LYS A 108 -0.05 18.87 4.77
CA LYS A 108 1.32 19.35 5.07
C LYS A 108 2.12 18.56 6.12
N ASN A 109 1.51 17.58 6.79
CA ASN A 109 2.10 16.76 7.85
C ASN A 109 2.48 15.33 7.41
N HIS A 110 2.11 14.89 6.20
CA HIS A 110 2.31 13.50 5.76
C HIS A 110 3.08 13.46 4.42
N LEU A 111 4.38 13.73 4.50
CA LEU A 111 5.32 13.59 3.38
C LEU A 111 5.53 12.10 3.03
N CYS A 112 4.70 11.51 2.15
CA CYS A 112 4.96 10.17 1.65
C CYS A 112 5.67 10.28 0.30
N HIS A 113 6.97 9.98 0.27
CA HIS A 113 7.79 10.22 -0.91
C HIS A 113 7.47 9.19 -2.02
N THR A 114 7.54 9.65 -3.28
CA THR A 114 7.03 9.09 -4.55
C THR A 114 7.25 7.59 -4.83
N ILE A 115 6.10 6.91 -5.05
CA ILE A 115 5.67 5.75 -5.89
C ILE A 115 6.67 4.63 -6.29
N PHE A 116 6.45 3.41 -5.79
CA PHE A 116 6.57 2.05 -6.38
C PHE A 116 6.29 1.00 -5.29
N MET A 117 5.94 -0.24 -5.64
CA MET A 117 5.83 -1.34 -4.69
C MET A 117 7.17 -1.42 -3.92
N ALA A 118 7.12 -1.53 -2.59
CA ALA A 118 8.29 -1.28 -1.75
C ALA A 118 9.13 -2.54 -1.51
N PRO A 119 10.46 -2.51 -1.76
CA PRO A 119 11.33 -3.66 -1.65
C PRO A 119 11.11 -4.42 -0.34
N PRO A 120 11.21 -5.75 -0.35
CA PRO A 120 11.08 -6.51 0.88
C PRO A 120 12.15 -6.08 1.88
N LYS A 121 11.79 -6.02 3.17
CA LYS A 121 12.68 -5.52 4.25
C LYS A 121 14.03 -6.22 4.25
N THR A 122 14.05 -7.49 3.86
CA THR A 122 15.25 -8.34 3.74
C THR A 122 16.30 -7.85 2.74
N LYS A 123 15.93 -7.00 1.77
CA LYS A 123 16.85 -6.45 0.76
C LYS A 123 17.26 -5.00 0.99
N MET A 124 16.78 -4.36 2.06
CA MET A 124 17.29 -3.05 2.47
C MET A 124 18.55 -3.22 3.31
N GLY A 125 19.70 -3.39 2.64
CA GLY A 125 20.99 -3.13 3.26
C GLY A 125 21.10 -1.65 3.67
N SER A 126 21.87 -1.36 4.73
CA SER A 126 22.03 -0.07 5.43
C SER A 126 22.55 1.13 4.59
N HIS A 127 22.44 1.09 3.27
CA HIS A 127 22.76 2.19 2.38
C HIS A 127 21.49 2.83 1.82
N LYS A 128 21.16 4.00 2.39
CA LYS A 128 20.26 5.02 1.84
C LYS A 128 20.69 5.44 0.43
N LYS A 129 20.37 4.66 -0.60
CA LYS A 129 20.43 5.12 -2.00
C LYS A 129 19.00 5.36 -2.48
N ARG A 130 18.67 6.65 -2.60
CA ARG A 130 17.47 7.16 -3.31
C ARG A 130 17.44 6.52 -4.70
N LEU A 131 16.54 5.56 -4.91
CA LEU A 131 16.19 5.11 -6.24
C LEU A 131 15.25 6.16 -6.84
N GLY A 132 15.84 7.10 -7.59
CA GLY A 132 15.10 8.09 -8.36
C GLY A 132 14.36 7.42 -9.51
N PHE A 133 13.04 7.35 -9.42
CA PHE A 133 12.16 7.13 -10.56
C PHE A 133 11.13 8.25 -10.55
N THR A 134 11.36 9.23 -11.42
CA THR A 134 10.49 10.38 -11.62
C THR A 134 9.22 9.94 -12.33
N CYS A 135 8.11 10.52 -11.89
CA CYS A 135 6.79 10.39 -12.49
C CYS A 135 6.83 11.04 -13.88
N GLU A 136 7.05 10.24 -14.92
CA GLU A 136 6.71 10.62 -16.28
C GLU A 136 5.70 9.60 -16.82
N GLN A 137 4.59 10.17 -17.29
CA GLN A 137 3.52 9.58 -18.10
C GLN A 137 2.34 8.97 -17.32
N ALA A 138 1.38 9.88 -17.11
CA ALA A 138 -0.04 9.64 -16.86
C ALA A 138 -0.72 8.91 -18.03
#